data_AF-A0A100JPN6-F1
#
_entry.id   AF-A0A100JPN6-F1
#
_cell.length_a   1.000
_cell.length_b   1.000
_cell.length_c   1.000
_cell.angle_alpha   90.00
_cell.angle_beta   90.00
_cell.angle_gamma   90.00
#
_symmetry.space_group_name_H-M   'P 1'
#
loop_
_entity.id
_entity.type
_entity.pdbx_description
1 polymer ?
#
loop_
_entity_poly.entity_id
_entity_poly.type
_entity_poly.pdbx_seq_one_letter_code
_entity_poly.pdbx_strand_id
1 'polypeptide(L)'
;MTMKVRRFLAALGVAAAAGIVPVAAAGTAHADAFDCVEYLKDKGYRVGPVVTSACGYHSVIGFHPVCIVKLQEVGVRSGHANRACTLA
;
A
#
# COMPACT_ATOMS: atom_id res chain seq x y z
N MET A 1 -18.19 -52.54 -4.22
CA MET A 1 -16.81 -53.04 -4.03
C MET A 1 -15.88 -52.24 -4.93
N THR A 2 -14.75 -51.80 -4.37
CA THR A 2 -13.79 -50.86 -4.95
C THR A 2 -12.88 -51.52 -5.98
N MET A 3 -12.75 -50.95 -7.17
CA MET A 3 -11.64 -51.25 -8.08
C MET A 3 -10.70 -50.06 -8.19
N LYS A 4 -9.44 -50.34 -7.86
CA LYS A 4 -8.28 -49.46 -7.87
C LYS A 4 -7.71 -49.51 -9.30
N VAL A 5 -7.66 -48.39 -10.01
CA VAL A 5 -6.88 -48.29 -11.26
C VAL A 5 -6.06 -46.99 -11.27
N ARG A 6 -4.76 -47.20 -11.48
CA ARG A 6 -3.67 -46.23 -11.60
C ARG A 6 -3.63 -45.65 -13.01
N ARG A 7 -3.26 -44.35 -13.07
CA ARG A 7 -2.69 -43.61 -14.23
C ARG A 7 -3.70 -43.48 -15.39
N PHE A 8 -3.90 -42.32 -15.99
CA PHE A 8 -3.01 -41.74 -16.97
C PHE A 8 -3.19 -40.21 -17.03
N LEU A 9 -2.06 -39.52 -17.15
CA LEU A 9 -1.98 -38.12 -17.52
C LEU A 9 -2.68 -37.92 -18.88
N ALA A 10 -3.76 -37.16 -18.89
CA ALA A 10 -4.26 -36.52 -20.09
C ALA A 10 -4.45 -35.04 -19.76
N ALA A 11 -3.34 -34.30 -19.89
CA ALA A 11 -3.40 -32.86 -20.06
C ALA A 11 -4.28 -32.58 -21.29
N LEU A 12 -5.26 -31.69 -21.16
CA LEU A 12 -5.83 -30.88 -22.24
C LEU A 12 -6.96 -30.02 -21.65
N GLY A 13 -6.76 -28.70 -21.65
CA GLY A 13 -7.82 -27.75 -21.35
C GLY A 13 -7.30 -26.44 -20.78
N VAL A 14 -6.67 -25.61 -21.62
CA VAL A 14 -6.47 -24.19 -21.29
C VAL A 14 -7.85 -23.53 -21.32
N ALA A 15 -8.50 -23.43 -20.16
CA ALA A 15 -9.63 -22.53 -19.97
C ALA A 15 -9.05 -21.18 -19.52
N ALA A 16 -8.59 -20.38 -20.47
CA ALA A 16 -8.35 -18.96 -20.25
C ALA A 16 -9.73 -18.31 -20.04
N ALA A 17 -10.23 -18.33 -18.80
CA ALA A 17 -11.26 -17.40 -18.40
C ALA A 17 -10.62 -16.02 -18.45
N ALA A 18 -10.89 -15.28 -19.53
CA ALA A 18 -10.61 -13.85 -19.62
C ALA A 18 -11.50 -13.15 -18.58
N GLY A 19 -11.10 -13.24 -17.32
CA GLY A 19 -11.55 -12.32 -16.31
C GLY A 19 -10.98 -10.97 -16.70
N ILE A 20 -11.78 -10.18 -17.41
CA ILE A 20 -11.69 -8.72 -17.33
C ILE A 20 -12.02 -8.35 -15.89
N VAL A 21 -11.09 -8.65 -14.98
CA VAL A 21 -11.04 -7.97 -13.69
C VAL A 21 -10.80 -6.52 -14.10
N PRO A 22 -11.74 -5.60 -13.85
CA PRO A 22 -11.36 -4.21 -13.82
C PRO A 22 -10.34 -4.17 -12.70
N VAL A 23 -9.06 -4.20 -13.06
CA VAL A 23 -7.99 -3.70 -12.22
C VAL A 23 -8.31 -2.22 -12.17
N ALA A 24 -9.29 -1.86 -11.34
CA ALA A 24 -9.61 -0.50 -11.01
C ALA A 24 -8.28 0.04 -10.53
N ALA A 25 -7.68 0.87 -11.38
CA ALA A 25 -6.37 1.42 -11.18
C ALA A 25 -6.35 2.09 -9.82
N ALA A 26 -5.77 1.41 -8.82
CA ALA A 26 -5.27 2.07 -7.63
C ALA A 26 -3.98 2.77 -8.08
N GLY A 27 -4.17 3.86 -8.83
CA GLY A 27 -3.08 4.68 -9.36
C GLY A 27 -2.29 5.25 -8.19
N THR A 28 -1.00 4.91 -8.15
CA THR A 28 0.13 5.55 -7.43
C THR A 28 0.01 5.88 -5.93
N ALA A 29 -1.17 6.08 -5.33
CA ALA A 29 -1.37 6.43 -3.93
C ALA A 29 -0.80 5.42 -2.91
N HIS A 30 -0.46 4.21 -3.36
CA HIS A 30 0.11 3.18 -2.50
C HIS A 30 1.64 3.19 -2.44
N ALA A 31 2.33 3.72 -3.47
CA ALA A 31 3.79 3.71 -3.51
C ALA A 31 4.36 4.83 -2.64
N ASP A 32 3.87 6.05 -2.82
CA ASP A 32 4.36 7.20 -2.07
C ASP A 32 3.97 7.10 -0.57
N ALA A 33 2.74 6.64 -0.27
CA ALA A 33 2.33 6.38 1.11
C ALA A 33 3.19 5.31 1.81
N PHE A 34 3.77 4.36 1.06
CA PHE A 34 4.69 3.36 1.62
C PHE A 34 6.02 3.99 2.04
N ASP A 35 6.62 4.85 1.22
CA ASP A 35 7.89 5.51 1.52
C ASP A 35 7.77 6.45 2.74
N CYS A 36 6.65 7.17 2.85
CA CYS A 36 6.31 7.96 4.02
C CYS A 36 6.26 7.12 5.31
N VAL A 37 5.56 5.99 5.26
CA VAL A 37 5.41 5.07 6.39
C VAL A 37 6.76 4.41 6.75
N GLU A 38 7.53 3.98 5.75
CA GLU A 38 8.81 3.33 5.96
C GLU A 38 9.82 4.29 6.60
N TYR A 39 9.90 5.53 6.11
CA TYR A 39 10.73 6.56 6.69
C TYR A 39 10.40 6.80 8.18
N LEU A 40 9.11 6.88 8.53
CA LEU A 40 8.71 7.09 9.93
C LEU A 40 9.07 5.87 10.80
N LYS A 41 8.91 4.66 10.27
CA LYS A 41 9.34 3.42 10.95
C LYS A 41 10.86 3.41 11.19
N ASP A 42 11.67 3.80 10.20
CA ASP A 42 13.13 3.95 10.31
C ASP A 42 13.53 4.97 11.41
N LYS A 43 12.78 6.07 11.54
CA LYS A 43 12.97 7.05 12.61
C LYS A 43 12.48 6.60 13.99
N GLY A 44 11.97 5.38 14.11
CA GLY A 44 11.52 4.80 15.37
C GLY A 44 10.09 5.19 15.77
N TYR A 45 9.30 5.76 14.85
CA TYR A 45 7.89 6.03 15.11
C TYR A 45 7.05 4.75 15.02
N ARG A 46 6.03 4.68 15.87
CA ARG A 46 5.00 3.64 15.78
C ARG A 46 4.07 3.96 14.63
N VAL A 47 4.13 3.14 13.58
CA VAL A 47 3.19 3.23 12.47
C VAL A 47 1.88 2.56 12.89
N GLY A 48 0.82 3.36 12.94
CA GLY A 48 -0.55 2.90 13.18
C GLY A 48 -1.53 3.57 12.21
N PRO A 49 -2.85 3.37 12.40
CA PRO A 49 -3.87 3.83 11.47
C PRO A 49 -3.81 5.33 11.15
N VAL A 50 -3.46 6.17 12.14
CA VAL A 50 -3.33 7.62 11.92
C VAL A 50 -2.13 7.95 11.04
N VAL A 51 -0.99 7.30 11.24
CA VAL A 51 0.22 7.50 10.41
C VAL A 51 -0.03 7.02 8.98
N THR A 52 -0.62 5.83 8.83
CA THR A 52 -0.97 5.28 7.51
C THR A 52 -1.97 6.16 6.76
N SER A 53 -2.99 6.66 7.46
CA SER A 53 -3.96 7.60 6.89
C SER A 53 -3.32 8.94 6.53
N ALA A 54 -2.47 9.49 7.41
CA ALA A 54 -1.75 10.74 7.18
C ALA A 54 -0.89 10.69 5.91
N CYS A 55 -0.16 9.59 5.71
CA CYS A 55 0.65 9.35 4.52
C CYS A 55 -0.18 9.12 3.24
N GLY A 56 -1.50 8.93 3.34
CA GLY A 56 -2.40 8.78 2.19
C GLY A 56 -3.02 10.09 1.69
N TYR A 57 -2.74 11.23 2.34
CA TYR A 57 -3.27 12.52 1.89
C TYR A 57 -2.41 13.11 0.77
N HIS A 58 -3.07 13.44 -0.34
CA HIS A 58 -2.44 14.06 -1.50
C HIS A 58 -1.87 15.46 -1.18
N SER A 59 -0.88 15.87 -1.97
CA SER A 59 -0.38 17.24 -1.95
C SER A 59 -1.34 18.22 -2.61
N VAL A 60 -1.15 19.50 -2.29
CA VAL A 60 -1.74 20.66 -2.96
C VAL A 60 -0.57 21.50 -3.45
N ILE A 61 -0.34 21.54 -4.77
CA ILE A 61 0.76 22.31 -5.38
C ILE A 61 2.12 21.90 -4.78
N GLY A 62 2.35 20.60 -4.59
CA GLY A 62 3.59 20.06 -4.01
C GLY A 62 3.75 20.29 -2.50
N PHE A 63 2.73 20.81 -1.81
CA PHE A 63 2.70 20.98 -0.37
C PHE A 63 1.73 19.98 0.28
N HIS A 64 2.10 19.39 1.42
CA HIS A 64 1.32 18.32 2.08
C HIS A 64 0.77 18.76 3.45
N PRO A 65 -0.12 19.78 3.51
CA PRO A 65 -0.53 20.36 4.78
C PRO A 65 -1.22 19.35 5.71
N VAL A 66 -2.10 18.52 5.15
CA VAL A 66 -2.90 17.57 5.93
C VAL A 66 -2.01 16.46 6.49
N CYS A 67 -1.11 15.91 5.68
CA CYS A 67 -0.13 14.91 6.13
C CYS A 67 0.72 15.46 7.28
N ILE A 68 1.28 16.67 7.12
CA ILE A 68 2.17 17.28 8.11
C ILE A 68 1.43 17.48 9.44
N VAL A 69 0.24 18.08 9.40
CA VAL A 69 -0.56 18.35 10.61
C VAL A 69 -0.95 17.05 11.32
N LYS A 70 -1.46 16.06 10.58
CA LYS A 70 -1.89 14.77 11.15
C LYS A 70 -0.74 14.01 11.83
N LEU A 71 0.45 14.04 11.23
CA LEU A 71 1.64 13.43 11.85
C LEU A 71 2.07 14.18 13.11
N GLN A 72 2.03 15.52 13.10
CA GLN A 72 2.38 16.32 14.27
C GLN A 72 1.38 16.14 15.43
N GLU A 73 0.08 15.99 15.14
CA GLU A 73 -0.97 15.68 16.13
C GLU A 73 -0.69 14.40 16.91
N VAL A 74 0.00 13.42 16.30
CA VAL A 74 0.39 12.16 16.96
C VAL A 74 1.84 12.15 17.46
N GLY A 75 2.47 13.33 17.54
CA GLY A 75 3.79 13.51 18.14
C GLY A 75 4.97 13.26 17.21
N VAL A 76 4.76 13.16 15.89
CA VAL A 76 5.88 13.18 14.94
C VAL A 76 6.49 14.57 14.93
N ARG A 77 7.82 14.65 15.06
CA ARG A 77 8.54 15.92 15.04
C ARG A 77 8.33 16.59 13.68
N SER A 78 8.14 17.91 13.68
CA SER A 78 7.85 18.70 12.48
C SER A 78 8.82 18.42 11.32
N GLY A 79 10.12 18.31 11.58
CA GLY A 79 11.12 17.97 10.56
C GLY A 79 10.96 16.56 9.98
N HIS A 80 10.60 15.57 10.81
CA HIS A 80 10.32 14.21 10.33
C HIS A 80 8.99 14.15 9.58
N ALA A 81 7.96 14.85 10.06
CA ALA A 81 6.67 14.94 9.36
C ALA A 81 6.83 15.56 7.97
N ASN A 82 7.53 16.69 7.85
CA ASN A 82 7.76 17.34 6.55
C ASN A 82 8.50 16.42 5.57
N ARG A 83 9.58 15.77 6.05
CA ARG A 83 10.35 14.84 5.23
C ARG A 83 9.53 13.63 4.82
N ALA A 84 8.78 13.02 5.74
CA ALA A 84 7.91 11.87 5.45
C ALA A 84 6.86 12.23 4.40
N CYS A 85 6.21 13.38 4.55
CA CYS A 85 5.17 13.81 3.62
C CYS A 85 5.69 14.19 2.23
N THR A 86 6.97 14.59 2.10
CA THR A 86 7.58 14.83 0.77
C THR A 86 7.90 13.52 0.04
N LEU A 87 7.93 12.40 0.77
CA LEU A 87 8.07 11.05 0.21
C LEU A 87 6.69 10.40 -0.05
N ALA A 88 5.59 11.09 0.30
CA ALA A 88 4.20 10.63 0.27
C ALA A 88 3.44 11.09 -0.98
#